data_AF-A0A7S2AQ82-F1
#
_entry.id   AF-A0A7S2AQ82-F1
#
_cell.length_a   1.000
_cell.length_b   1.000
_cell.length_c   1.000
_cell.angle_alpha   90.00
_cell.angle_beta   90.00
_cell.angle_gamma   90.00
#
_symmetry.space_group_name_H-M   'P 1'
#
loop_
_entity.id
_entity.type
_entity.pdbx_description
1 polymer ?
#
loop_
_entity_poly.entity_id
_entity_poly.type
_entity_poly.pdbx_seq_one_letter_code
_entity_poly.pdbx_strand_id
1 'polypeptide(L)'
;DADLVLIDVGLNHTHEGEYIPPNAGGDRPSLLLPLHEQKLVADALSVSSNVVVAITSGANILVEEFADKAKAILWLGYPGAMGGMALAEILAGEVNPSGRMPSATPKTPADWV
;
A
#
# COMPACT_ATOMS: atom_id res chain seq x y z
N ASP A 1 -7.03 22.48 -7.96
CA ASP A 1 -6.58 21.46 -8.92
C ASP A 1 -5.16 21.04 -8.63
N ALA A 2 -4.92 19.73 -8.71
CA ALA A 2 -3.60 19.12 -8.63
C ALA A 2 -3.41 18.25 -9.87
N ASP A 3 -2.23 18.32 -10.49
CA ASP A 3 -1.92 17.54 -11.69
C ASP A 3 -1.69 16.05 -11.39
N LEU A 4 -1.30 15.74 -10.15
CA LEU A 4 -1.01 14.41 -9.64
C LEU A 4 -1.53 14.30 -8.20
N VAL A 5 -2.12 13.14 -7.87
CA VAL A 5 -2.49 12.79 -6.51
C VAL A 5 -1.64 11.60 -6.06
N LEU A 6 -0.75 11.81 -5.10
CA LEU A 6 -0.03 10.75 -4.42
C LEU A 6 -0.71 10.48 -3.08
N ILE A 7 -1.15 9.25 -2.86
CA ILE A 7 -1.64 8.78 -1.56
C ILE A 7 -0.74 7.66 -1.05
N ASP A 8 -0.36 7.75 0.23
CA ASP A 8 0.32 6.67 0.95
C ASP A 8 -0.71 6.04 1.88
N VAL A 9 -0.97 4.75 1.66
CA VAL A 9 -1.95 3.94 2.39
C VAL A 9 -1.24 2.70 2.90
N GLY A 10 -1.83 1.97 3.84
CA GLY A 10 -1.27 0.68 4.22
C GLY A 10 -1.60 0.26 5.63
N LEU A 11 -0.58 -0.27 6.30
CA LEU A 11 -0.67 -0.88 7.61
C LEU A 11 0.35 -0.25 8.55
N ASN A 12 0.27 -0.64 9.82
CA ASN A 12 1.13 -0.12 10.86
C ASN A 12 1.32 -1.18 11.95
N HIS A 13 2.05 -0.83 13.00
CA HIS A 13 2.35 -1.72 14.12
C HIS A 13 1.12 -2.30 14.84
N THR A 14 -0.06 -1.66 14.78
CA THR A 14 -1.28 -2.23 15.38
C THR A 14 -1.92 -3.31 14.50
N HIS A 15 -1.63 -3.29 13.20
CA HIS A 15 -2.16 -4.27 12.23
C HIS A 15 -1.23 -5.48 12.04
N GLU A 16 0.08 -5.28 12.06
CA GLU A 16 1.08 -6.30 11.68
C GLU A 16 2.23 -6.44 12.69
N GLY A 17 2.14 -5.76 13.83
CA GLY A 17 3.11 -5.93 14.92
C GLY A 17 3.00 -7.32 15.55
N GLU A 18 3.98 -7.66 16.37
CA GLU A 18 3.89 -8.84 17.23
C GLU A 18 2.63 -8.76 18.12
N TYR A 19 1.96 -9.88 18.32
CA TYR A 19 0.82 -9.93 19.22
C TYR A 19 1.28 -9.67 20.67
N ILE A 20 0.90 -8.52 21.22
CA ILE A 20 1.13 -8.15 22.62
C ILE A 20 -0.23 -8.12 23.34
N PRO A 21 -0.45 -9.01 24.32
CA PRO A 21 -1.67 -9.01 25.11
C PRO A 21 -1.90 -7.65 25.82
N PRO A 22 -3.16 -7.17 25.93
CA PRO A 22 -4.37 -7.86 25.49
C PRO A 22 -4.74 -7.66 24.01
N ASN A 23 -4.29 -6.62 23.30
CA ASN A 23 -4.88 -6.23 21.99
C ASN A 23 -3.97 -5.43 21.03
N ALA A 24 -2.65 -5.63 21.01
CA ALA A 24 -1.79 -4.98 20.00
C ALA A 24 -1.20 -6.00 19.02
N GLY A 25 -1.31 -5.75 17.71
CA GLY A 25 -0.69 -6.58 16.66
C GLY A 25 -1.34 -7.96 16.49
N GLY A 26 -0.57 -8.87 15.91
CA GLY A 26 -0.94 -10.26 15.64
C GLY A 26 -1.33 -10.54 14.20
N ASP A 27 -1.92 -11.72 13.99
CA ASP A 27 -2.36 -12.17 12.68
C ASP A 27 -3.52 -11.32 12.17
N ARG A 28 -3.41 -10.87 10.92
CA ARG A 28 -4.47 -10.10 10.28
C ARG A 28 -5.64 -11.01 9.91
N PRO A 29 -6.89 -10.55 10.09
CA PRO A 29 -8.07 -11.30 9.65
C PRO A 29 -8.33 -11.18 8.14
N SER A 30 -7.62 -10.29 7.44
CA SER A 30 -7.81 -10.00 6.02
C SER A 30 -6.55 -9.40 5.40
N LEU A 31 -6.39 -9.62 4.09
CA LEU A 31 -5.34 -9.00 3.26
C LEU A 31 -5.77 -7.67 2.65
N LEU A 32 -6.99 -7.21 2.90
CA LEU A 32 -7.45 -5.89 2.47
C LEU A 32 -6.80 -4.78 3.30
N LEU A 33 -6.73 -3.58 2.71
CA LEU A 33 -6.45 -2.36 3.46
C LEU A 33 -7.50 -2.13 4.57
N PRO A 34 -7.18 -1.39 5.65
CA PRO A 34 -8.19 -0.93 6.59
C PRO A 34 -9.31 -0.15 5.86
N LEU A 35 -10.56 -0.24 6.34
CA LEU A 35 -11.71 0.33 5.63
C LEU A 35 -11.58 1.83 5.33
N HIS A 36 -10.93 2.59 6.23
CA HIS A 36 -10.71 4.02 6.01
C HIS A 36 -9.69 4.29 4.90
N GLU A 37 -8.65 3.45 4.77
CA GLU A 37 -7.67 3.52 3.68
C GLU A 37 -8.29 3.11 2.34
N GLN A 38 -9.14 2.07 2.32
CA GLN A 38 -9.92 1.71 1.13
C GLN A 38 -10.78 2.88 0.65
N LYS A 39 -11.47 3.56 1.59
CA LYS A 39 -12.28 4.74 1.28
C LYS A 39 -11.43 5.87 0.74
N LEU A 40 -10.25 6.12 1.31
CA LEU A 40 -9.33 7.15 0.82
C LEU A 40 -8.90 6.89 -0.63
N VAL A 41 -8.56 5.64 -0.97
CA VAL A 41 -8.24 5.24 -2.35
C VAL A 41 -9.43 5.48 -3.28
N ALA A 42 -10.63 5.04 -2.89
CA ALA A 42 -11.84 5.23 -3.68
C ALA A 42 -12.18 6.71 -3.89
N ASP A 43 -12.08 7.54 -2.86
CA ASP A 43 -12.32 8.98 -2.92
C ASP A 43 -11.32 9.66 -3.86
N ALA A 44 -10.02 9.35 -3.74
CA ALA A 44 -8.98 9.90 -4.62
C ALA A 44 -9.21 9.54 -6.09
N LEU A 45 -9.56 8.29 -6.38
CA LEU A 45 -9.87 7.81 -7.73
C LEU A 45 -11.18 8.39 -8.28
N SER A 46 -12.09 8.85 -7.43
CA SER A 46 -13.34 9.48 -7.85
C SER A 46 -13.14 10.92 -8.34
N VAL A 47 -12.07 11.59 -7.89
CA VAL A 47 -11.79 13.00 -8.20
C VAL A 47 -10.65 13.20 -9.18
N SER A 48 -9.81 12.18 -9.42
CA SER A 48 -8.67 12.25 -10.34
C SER A 48 -8.42 10.92 -11.05
N SER A 49 -8.07 10.99 -12.33
CA SER A 49 -7.56 9.85 -13.10
C SER A 49 -6.03 9.70 -13.03
N ASN A 50 -5.34 10.63 -12.37
CA ASN A 50 -3.88 10.61 -12.19
C ASN A 50 -3.51 10.39 -10.72
N VAL A 51 -3.88 9.22 -10.20
CA VAL A 51 -3.62 8.81 -8.81
C VAL A 51 -2.51 7.77 -8.77
N VAL A 52 -1.49 8.03 -7.96
CA VAL A 52 -0.44 7.06 -7.61
C VAL A 52 -0.69 6.59 -6.18
N VAL A 53 -0.76 5.27 -5.99
CA VAL A 53 -0.99 4.65 -4.68
C VAL A 53 0.34 4.06 -4.18
N ALA A 54 0.91 4.67 -3.14
CA ALA A 54 2.00 4.08 -2.37
C ALA A 54 1.42 3.22 -1.25
N ILE A 55 1.99 2.03 -1.05
CA ILE A 55 1.53 1.04 -0.06
C ILE A 55 2.65 0.77 0.92
N THR A 56 2.49 1.23 2.16
CA THR A 56 3.40 0.97 3.28
C THR A 56 2.85 -0.19 4.11
N SER A 57 3.39 -1.39 3.93
CA SER A 57 2.97 -2.60 4.66
C SER A 57 4.11 -3.62 4.73
N GLY A 58 4.12 -4.44 5.78
CA GLY A 58 5.05 -5.56 5.91
C GLY A 58 4.60 -6.78 5.09
N ALA A 59 3.31 -7.06 5.07
CA ALA A 59 2.73 -8.17 4.33
C ALA A 59 1.93 -7.70 3.10
N ASN A 60 1.54 -8.66 2.26
CA ASN A 60 0.81 -8.40 1.04
C ASN A 60 -0.54 -7.69 1.32
N ILE A 61 -0.90 -6.80 0.40
CA ILE A 61 -2.19 -6.12 0.31
C ILE A 61 -2.83 -6.51 -1.01
N LEU A 62 -4.13 -6.83 -0.97
CA LEU A 62 -4.92 -6.99 -2.20
C LEU A 62 -5.17 -5.62 -2.83
N VAL A 63 -4.89 -5.51 -4.11
CA VAL A 63 -4.93 -4.25 -4.87
C VAL A 63 -5.95 -4.28 -6.00
N GLU A 64 -6.55 -5.43 -6.26
CA GLU A 64 -7.38 -5.74 -7.43
C GLU A 64 -8.56 -4.78 -7.58
N GLU A 65 -9.11 -4.25 -6.48
CA GLU A 65 -10.23 -3.30 -6.51
C GLU A 65 -9.87 -1.94 -7.14
N PHE A 66 -8.58 -1.58 -7.14
CA PHE A 66 -8.09 -0.30 -7.63
C PHE A 66 -6.95 -0.39 -8.65
N ALA A 67 -6.39 -1.59 -8.90
CA ALA A 67 -5.26 -1.81 -9.80
C ALA A 67 -5.50 -1.27 -11.22
N ASP A 68 -6.70 -1.46 -11.77
CA ASP A 68 -7.03 -1.01 -13.13
C ASP A 68 -7.35 0.49 -13.22
N LYS A 69 -7.52 1.18 -12.08
CA LYS A 69 -7.90 2.60 -12.01
C LYS A 69 -6.73 3.49 -11.60
N ALA A 70 -5.84 2.99 -10.74
CA ALA A 70 -4.64 3.69 -10.32
C ALA A 70 -3.66 3.85 -11.49
N LYS A 71 -3.01 5.00 -11.59
CA LYS A 71 -2.00 5.26 -12.61
C LYS A 71 -0.74 4.44 -12.37
N ALA A 72 -0.38 4.27 -11.09
CA ALA A 72 0.70 3.40 -10.65
C ALA A 72 0.44 2.96 -9.20
N ILE A 73 1.01 1.81 -8.84
CA ILE A 73 1.02 1.29 -7.47
C ILE A 73 2.48 1.00 -7.10
N LEU A 74 2.94 1.51 -5.96
CA LEU A 74 4.26 1.23 -5.41
C LEU A 74 4.11 0.54 -4.05
N TRP A 75 4.68 -0.64 -3.89
CA TRP A 75 4.81 -1.27 -2.58
C TRP A 75 6.16 -0.90 -1.95
N LEU A 76 6.12 -0.31 -0.75
CA LEU A 76 7.28 0.29 -0.10
C LEU A 76 7.88 -0.61 1.00
N GLY A 77 7.19 -1.68 1.39
CA GLY A 77 7.52 -2.38 2.62
C GLY A 77 7.34 -1.45 3.84
N TYR A 78 8.27 -1.53 4.79
CA TYR A 78 8.51 -0.46 5.76
C TYR A 78 9.87 0.20 5.42
N PRO A 79 9.88 1.35 4.72
CA PRO A 79 11.07 1.83 4.02
C PRO A 79 12.11 2.53 4.92
N GLY A 80 11.94 2.45 6.25
CA GLY A 80 12.85 3.03 7.22
C GLY A 80 12.86 4.57 7.23
N ALA A 81 13.82 5.15 7.96
CA ALA A 81 13.87 6.59 8.22
C ALA A 81 14.03 7.46 6.96
N MET A 82 14.66 6.92 5.90
CA MET A 82 14.88 7.63 4.63
C MET A 82 13.83 7.28 3.57
N GLY A 83 12.78 6.54 3.92
CA GLY A 83 11.80 6.03 2.97
C GLY A 83 11.07 7.10 2.17
N GLY A 84 10.76 8.24 2.81
CA GLY A 84 10.14 9.38 2.11
C GLY A 84 11.04 9.98 1.04
N MET A 85 12.35 10.07 1.29
CA MET A 85 13.32 10.53 0.29
C MET A 85 13.43 9.52 -0.86
N ALA A 86 13.55 8.23 -0.54
CA ALA A 86 13.63 7.17 -1.55
C ALA A 86 12.38 7.15 -2.45
N LEU A 87 11.18 7.33 -1.88
CA LEU A 87 9.95 7.45 -2.66
C LEU A 87 9.98 8.66 -3.60
N ALA A 88 10.43 9.82 -3.12
CA ALA A 88 10.53 11.02 -3.93
C ALA A 88 11.51 10.86 -5.10
N GLU A 89 12.71 10.32 -4.85
CA GLU A 89 13.73 10.05 -5.88
C GLU A 89 13.23 9.07 -6.94
N ILE A 90 12.45 8.04 -6.55
CA ILE A 90 11.81 7.09 -7.48
C ILE A 90 10.75 7.78 -8.33
N LEU A 91 9.86 8.57 -7.72
CA LEU A 91 8.79 9.27 -8.43
C LEU A 91 9.32 10.36 -9.37
N ALA A 92 10.43 11.00 -9.01
CA ALA A 92 11.13 11.98 -9.85
C ALA A 92 11.95 11.32 -10.98
N GLY A 93 12.14 9.99 -10.94
CA GLY A 93 12.94 9.25 -11.91
C GLY A 93 14.45 9.39 -11.71
N GLU A 94 14.88 9.91 -10.57
CA GLU A 94 16.31 9.95 -10.18
C GLU A 94 16.84 8.53 -9.91
N VAL A 95 15.95 7.65 -9.42
CA VAL A 95 16.22 6.23 -9.23
C VAL A 95 15.15 5.40 -9.94
N ASN A 96 15.57 4.43 -10.77
CA ASN A 96 14.64 3.50 -11.42
C ASN A 96 14.25 2.39 -10.43
N PRO A 97 12.95 2.12 -10.18
CA PRO A 97 12.54 1.07 -9.26
C PRO A 97 13.03 -0.31 -9.70
N SER A 98 13.77 -0.99 -8.81
CA SER A 98 14.37 -2.31 -9.09
C SER A 98 13.92 -3.42 -8.14
N GLY A 99 12.96 -3.13 -7.26
CA GLY A 99 12.42 -4.10 -6.31
C GLY A 99 11.70 -5.25 -7.00
N ARG A 100 11.69 -6.42 -6.35
CA ARG A 100 10.88 -7.58 -6.73
C ARG A 100 10.08 -8.03 -5.53
N MET A 101 8.88 -8.56 -5.77
CA MET A 101 8.05 -9.10 -4.70
C MET A 101 8.77 -10.32 -4.07
N PRO A 102 8.93 -10.35 -2.73
CA PRO A 102 9.57 -11.46 -2.03
C PRO A 102 8.64 -12.66 -1.86
N SER A 103 7.34 -12.47 -2.07
CA SER A 103 6.28 -13.47 -1.93
C SER A 103 5.25 -13.34 -3.05
N ALA A 104 4.54 -14.43 -3.35
CA ALA A 104 3.38 -14.37 -4.21
C ALA A 104 2.24 -13.61 -3.51
N THR A 105 1.54 -12.75 -4.24
CA THR A 105 0.33 -12.08 -3.76
C THR A 105 -0.89 -12.82 -4.33
N PRO A 106 -1.82 -13.28 -3.48
CA PRO A 106 -3.08 -13.87 -3.95
C PRO A 106 -3.89 -12.80 -4.71
N LYS A 107 -4.71 -13.23 -5.67
CA LYS A 107 -5.55 -12.29 -6.45
C LYS A 107 -6.85 -11.94 -5.70
N THR A 108 -7.34 -12.87 -4.89
CA THR A 108 -8.57 -12.73 -4.13
C THR A 108 -8.36 -13.29 -2.73
N PRO A 109 -9.21 -12.91 -1.75
CA PRO A 109 -9.13 -13.50 -0.41
C PRO A 109 -9.25 -15.03 -0.40
N ALA A 110 -9.90 -15.63 -1.40
CA ALA A 110 -10.09 -17.06 -1.51
C ALA A 110 -8.81 -17.80 -1.99
N ASP A 111 -7.87 -17.13 -2.64
CA ASP A 111 -6.63 -17.75 -3.15
C ASP A 111 -5.57 -17.98 -2.07
N TRP A 112 -5.83 -17.54 -0.83
CA TRP A 112 -4.96 -17.68 0.34
C TRP A 112 -5.38 -18.85 1.26
N VAL A 113 -6.49 -19.53 0.93
CA VAL A 113 -7.05 -20.65 1.73
C VAL A 113 -6.56 -22.01 1.23
#